data_AF-A0AAD7XT40-F1
#
_entry.id   AF-A0AAD7XT40-F1
#
_cell.length_a   1.000
_cell.length_b   1.000
_cell.length_c   1.000
_cell.angle_alpha   90.00
_cell.angle_beta   90.00
_cell.angle_gamma   90.00
#
_symmetry.space_group_name_H-M   'P 1'
#
loop_
_entity.id
_entity.type
_entity.pdbx_description
1 polymer ?
#
loop_
_entity_poly.entity_id
_entity_poly.type
_entity_poly.pdbx_seq_one_letter_code
_entity_poly.pdbx_strand_id
1 'polypeptide(L)'
;MTSAEPWFVGAFGGKMSQEYRRYMSEEWGVEKRGDQPLFEKLCLEGAQAGLSWATILAKRENYRAAFHDFDIDRCAEMTSADVDALVDGDGGVIRHRGKLESVAHNARCVLAMRDEHKDEVPPEHGWFDEFLWSFVDGTPRLNDFESFQQMPCETPASIAMSKALKARGFKFVGPKICYSLMQACGLVIDHPRGTPEWLRAKKKLQATEPAGRDEAPEPRATTPPPTKRPRRASRRH
;
A
#
# COMPACT_ATOMS: atom_id res chain seq x y z
N MET A 1 -31.24 16.80 -10.23
CA MET A 1 -30.00 16.45 -10.96
C MET A 1 -29.80 14.96 -10.79
N THR A 2 -29.99 14.17 -11.85
CA THR A 2 -29.70 12.73 -11.81
C THR A 2 -28.21 12.56 -11.54
N SER A 3 -27.84 12.14 -10.33
CA SER A 3 -26.47 11.71 -10.04
C SER A 3 -26.16 10.59 -11.02
N ALA A 4 -25.25 10.82 -11.96
CA ALA A 4 -24.72 9.75 -12.77
C ALA A 4 -24.23 8.64 -11.83
N GLU A 5 -24.50 7.39 -12.18
CA GLU A 5 -24.05 6.26 -11.38
C GLU A 5 -22.51 6.28 -11.31
N PRO A 6 -21.88 6.09 -10.14
CA PRO A 6 -20.43 6.16 -10.02
C PRO A 6 -19.75 5.17 -10.97
N TRP A 7 -18.62 5.58 -11.56
CA TRP A 7 -17.92 4.81 -12.61
C TRP A 7 -17.55 3.37 -12.21
N PHE A 8 -17.35 3.13 -10.91
CA PHE A 8 -16.98 1.82 -10.38
C PHE A 8 -18.16 0.84 -10.34
N VAL A 9 -19.40 1.33 -10.45
CA VAL A 9 -20.58 0.46 -10.53
C VAL A 9 -20.62 -0.21 -11.90
N GLY A 10 -20.58 -1.53 -11.91
CA GLY A 10 -20.54 -2.34 -13.13
C GLY A 10 -19.13 -2.53 -13.72
N ALA A 11 -18.14 -1.70 -13.35
CA ALA A 11 -16.75 -1.83 -13.81
C ALA A 11 -16.10 -3.16 -13.36
N PHE A 12 -16.50 -3.68 -12.21
CA PHE A 12 -15.94 -4.90 -11.62
C PHE A 12 -16.83 -6.15 -11.78
N GLY A 13 -17.92 -6.04 -12.56
CA GLY A 13 -18.89 -7.11 -12.76
C GLY A 13 -19.77 -7.42 -11.53
N GLY A 14 -21.01 -7.86 -11.77
CA GLY A 14 -21.94 -8.29 -10.72
C GLY A 14 -22.54 -7.16 -9.87
N LYS A 15 -23.38 -7.53 -8.90
CA LYS A 15 -23.98 -6.58 -7.94
C LYS A 15 -22.93 -6.19 -6.89
N MET A 16 -22.61 -4.90 -6.78
CA MET A 16 -21.74 -4.39 -5.73
C MET A 16 -22.47 -4.28 -4.40
N SER A 17 -21.86 -4.74 -3.31
CA SER A 17 -22.36 -4.52 -1.96
C SER A 17 -22.30 -3.04 -1.58
N GLN A 18 -23.12 -2.62 -0.62
CA GLN A 18 -23.07 -1.26 -0.08
C GLN A 18 -21.71 -0.95 0.56
N GLU A 19 -21.09 -1.94 1.18
CA GLU A 19 -19.74 -1.82 1.74
C GLU A 19 -18.69 -1.57 0.66
N TYR A 20 -18.74 -2.29 -0.47
CA TYR A 20 -17.81 -2.05 -1.57
C TYR A 20 -18.01 -0.64 -2.15
N ARG A 21 -19.26 -0.21 -2.33
CA ARG A 21 -19.56 1.15 -2.82
C ARG A 21 -18.98 2.22 -1.90
N ARG A 22 -19.18 2.08 -0.57
CA ARG A 22 -18.60 2.97 0.44
C ARG A 22 -17.07 2.98 0.36
N TYR A 23 -16.44 1.81 0.29
CA TYR A 23 -15.00 1.69 0.14
C TYR A 23 -14.50 2.45 -1.12
N MET A 24 -15.17 2.30 -2.26
CA MET A 24 -14.75 2.97 -3.50
C MET A 24 -14.95 4.50 -3.48
N SER A 25 -15.95 5.00 -2.77
CA SER A 25 -16.23 6.45 -2.70
C SER A 25 -15.49 7.18 -1.58
N GLU A 26 -15.18 6.49 -0.48
CA GLU A 26 -14.68 7.11 0.76
C GLU A 26 -13.27 6.66 1.15
N GLU A 27 -12.80 5.51 0.69
CA GLU A 27 -11.50 4.94 1.10
C GLU A 27 -10.50 4.80 -0.05
N TRP A 28 -10.91 4.25 -1.19
CA TRP A 28 -10.01 4.02 -2.33
C TRP A 28 -9.58 5.35 -2.97
N GLY A 29 -8.29 5.48 -3.27
CA GLY A 29 -7.73 6.73 -3.81
C GLY A 29 -7.61 7.87 -2.80
N VAL A 30 -7.97 7.67 -1.53
CA VAL A 30 -7.80 8.67 -0.47
C VAL A 30 -6.44 8.49 0.19
N GLU A 31 -5.70 9.59 0.36
CA GLU A 31 -4.39 9.60 1.01
C GLU A 31 -4.44 8.95 2.39
N LYS A 32 -3.75 7.82 2.51
CA LYS A 32 -3.58 7.10 3.77
C LYS A 32 -2.16 7.32 4.27
N ARG A 33 -2.04 7.91 5.47
CA ARG A 33 -0.76 8.12 6.15
C ARG A 33 -0.68 7.33 7.46
N GLY A 34 0.53 6.99 7.86
CA GLY A 34 0.83 6.24 9.09
C GLY A 34 1.29 4.81 8.82
N ASP A 35 2.30 4.35 9.57
CA ASP A 35 2.85 3.00 9.45
C ASP A 35 1.78 1.91 9.58
N GLN A 36 0.96 1.93 10.65
CA GLN A 36 -0.07 0.94 10.91
C GLN A 36 -1.19 0.88 9.85
N PRO A 37 -1.85 1.98 9.46
CA PRO A 37 -2.90 1.91 8.43
C PRO A 37 -2.35 1.49 7.06
N LEU A 38 -1.11 1.85 6.72
CA LEU A 38 -0.46 1.37 5.51
C LEU A 38 -0.09 -0.12 5.61
N PHE A 39 0.35 -0.58 6.79
CA PHE A 39 0.66 -1.98 7.06
C PHE A 39 -0.59 -2.87 6.98
N GLU A 40 -1.71 -2.46 7.58
CA GLU A 40 -3.01 -3.11 7.42
C GLU A 40 -3.32 -3.30 5.93
N LYS A 41 -3.21 -2.21 5.17
CA LYS A 41 -3.58 -2.23 3.76
C LYS A 41 -2.66 -3.13 2.94
N LEU A 42 -1.34 -3.07 3.16
CA LEU A 42 -0.36 -3.98 2.55
C LEU A 42 -0.75 -5.45 2.76
N CYS A 43 -1.10 -5.82 4.00
CA CYS A 43 -1.46 -7.18 4.37
C CYS A 43 -2.75 -7.64 3.70
N LEU A 44 -3.77 -6.77 3.65
CA LEU A 44 -5.05 -7.08 2.99
C LEU A 44 -4.89 -7.24 1.46
N GLU A 45 -4.07 -6.39 0.81
CA GLU A 45 -3.74 -6.54 -0.61
C GLU A 45 -2.98 -7.86 -0.88
N GLY A 46 -2.07 -8.24 0.01
CA GLY A 46 -1.39 -9.54 -0.05
C GLY A 46 -2.37 -10.72 0.10
N ALA A 47 -3.34 -10.61 1.02
CA ALA A 47 -4.36 -11.62 1.24
C ALA A 47 -5.27 -11.82 0.02
N GLN A 48 -5.46 -10.77 -0.80
CA GLN A 48 -6.30 -10.78 -1.99
C GLN A 48 -5.74 -11.65 -3.14
N ALA A 49 -4.47 -12.03 -3.14
CA ALA A 49 -3.87 -12.76 -4.27
C ALA A 49 -4.68 -14.01 -4.69
N GLY A 50 -5.29 -14.01 -5.88
CA GLY A 50 -6.15 -15.09 -6.37
C GLY A 50 -7.62 -15.05 -5.90
N LEU A 51 -8.07 -13.94 -5.30
CA LEU A 51 -9.43 -13.72 -4.80
C LEU A 51 -9.98 -12.37 -5.27
N SER A 52 -11.29 -12.17 -5.12
CA SER A 52 -11.90 -10.86 -5.33
C SER A 52 -11.64 -9.93 -4.15
N TRP A 53 -11.48 -8.62 -4.40
CA TRP A 53 -11.40 -7.63 -3.32
C TRP A 53 -12.67 -7.60 -2.45
N ALA A 54 -13.84 -7.92 -3.02
CA ALA A 54 -15.09 -8.04 -2.27
C ALA A 54 -15.01 -9.12 -1.17
N THR A 55 -14.30 -10.22 -1.44
CA THR A 55 -14.03 -11.28 -0.46
C THR A 55 -13.19 -10.77 0.70
N ILE A 56 -12.22 -9.89 0.43
CA ILE A 56 -11.35 -9.32 1.46
C ILE A 56 -12.10 -8.28 2.29
N LEU A 57 -12.87 -7.38 1.67
CA LEU A 57 -13.70 -6.41 2.39
C LEU A 57 -14.68 -7.10 3.34
N ALA A 58 -15.39 -8.13 2.87
CA ALA A 58 -16.33 -8.88 3.70
C ALA A 58 -15.68 -9.60 4.91
N LYS A 59 -14.35 -9.74 4.92
CA LYS A 59 -13.57 -10.34 6.01
C LYS A 59 -12.70 -9.33 6.75
N ARG A 60 -12.74 -8.04 6.39
CA ARG A 60 -11.80 -7.02 6.91
C ARG A 60 -11.83 -6.92 8.43
N GLU A 61 -13.01 -6.89 9.03
CA GLU A 61 -13.16 -6.83 10.49
C GLU A 61 -12.68 -8.11 11.18
N ASN A 62 -12.84 -9.27 10.55
CA ASN A 62 -12.29 -10.52 11.07
C ASN A 62 -10.75 -10.53 11.00
N TYR A 63 -10.17 -9.96 9.94
CA TYR A 63 -8.72 -9.76 9.85
C TYR A 63 -8.22 -8.83 10.95
N ARG A 64 -8.89 -7.69 11.18
CA ARG A 64 -8.57 -6.78 12.28
C ARG A 64 -8.60 -7.49 13.63
N ALA A 65 -9.66 -8.23 13.94
CA ALA A 65 -9.74 -9.01 15.17
C ALA A 65 -8.62 -10.06 15.28
N ALA A 66 -8.34 -10.81 14.21
CA ALA A 66 -7.32 -11.86 14.17
C ALA A 66 -5.88 -11.33 14.30
N PHE A 67 -5.64 -10.11 13.85
CA PHE A 67 -4.31 -9.49 13.79
C PHE A 67 -4.22 -8.24 14.67
N HIS A 68 -4.98 -8.19 15.76
CA HIS A 68 -4.89 -7.13 16.77
C HIS A 68 -5.00 -5.70 16.20
N ASP A 69 -5.99 -5.47 15.34
CA ASP A 69 -6.18 -4.23 14.57
C ASP A 69 -4.95 -3.82 13.73
N PHE A 70 -4.17 -4.82 13.33
CA PHE A 70 -2.89 -4.67 12.64
C PHE A 70 -1.87 -3.84 13.44
N ASP A 71 -1.96 -3.84 14.77
CA ASP A 71 -0.89 -3.33 15.63
C ASP A 71 0.41 -4.05 15.26
N ILE A 72 1.40 -3.28 14.80
CA ILE A 72 2.62 -3.81 14.19
C ILE A 72 3.43 -4.59 15.23
N ASP A 73 3.55 -4.07 16.45
CA ASP A 73 4.33 -4.70 17.51
C ASP A 73 3.69 -6.05 17.92
N ARG A 74 2.37 -6.07 18.13
CA ARG A 74 1.63 -7.30 18.46
C ARG A 74 1.64 -8.32 17.31
N CYS A 75 1.49 -7.86 16.07
CA CYS A 75 1.60 -8.73 14.90
C CYS A 75 3.00 -9.36 14.79
N ALA A 76 4.05 -8.60 15.11
CA ALA A 76 5.42 -9.10 15.06
C ALA A 76 5.71 -10.16 16.14
N GLU A 77 4.97 -10.15 17.25
CA GLU A 77 5.07 -11.15 18.32
C GLU A 77 4.33 -12.46 18.02
N MET A 78 3.41 -12.47 17.05
CA MET A 78 2.65 -13.67 16.69
C MET A 78 3.57 -14.84 16.32
N THR A 79 3.20 -16.03 16.80
CA THR A 79 3.94 -17.27 16.64
C THR A 79 3.33 -18.16 15.54
N SER A 80 4.00 -19.26 15.21
CA SER A 80 3.43 -20.26 14.30
C SER A 80 2.16 -20.89 14.86
N ALA A 81 2.06 -21.04 16.19
CA ALA A 81 0.88 -21.60 16.85
C ALA A 81 -0.34 -20.67 16.74
N ASP A 82 -0.13 -19.36 16.80
CA ASP A 82 -1.19 -18.38 16.55
C ASP A 82 -1.70 -18.48 15.11
N VAL A 83 -0.79 -18.69 14.15
CA VAL A 83 -1.16 -18.92 12.75
C VAL A 83 -1.89 -20.26 12.57
N ASP A 84 -1.45 -21.33 13.24
CA ASP A 84 -2.12 -22.62 13.22
C ASP A 84 -3.58 -22.48 13.67
N ALA A 85 -3.81 -21.77 14.79
CA ALA A 85 -5.15 -21.50 15.29
C ALA A 85 -6.03 -20.73 14.28
N LEU A 86 -5.46 -19.77 13.54
CA LEU A 86 -6.19 -19.05 12.48
C LEU A 86 -6.48 -19.92 11.25
N VAL A 87 -5.58 -20.84 10.90
CA VAL A 87 -5.78 -21.79 9.81
C VAL A 87 -6.87 -22.80 10.17
N ASP A 88 -6.91 -23.26 11.41
CA ASP A 88 -7.83 -24.31 11.88
C ASP A 88 -9.22 -23.79 12.27
N GLY A 89 -9.34 -22.48 12.56
CA GLY A 89 -10.60 -21.86 12.97
C GLY A 89 -11.70 -21.79 11.88
N ASP A 90 -12.82 -21.16 12.24
CA ASP A 90 -14.10 -21.18 11.49
C ASP A 90 -14.10 -20.37 10.16
N GLY A 91 -12.94 -20.06 9.59
CA GLY A 91 -12.84 -19.40 8.29
C GLY A 91 -13.19 -17.90 8.31
N GLY A 92 -13.07 -17.23 9.46
CA GLY A 92 -13.22 -15.78 9.59
C GLY A 92 -12.26 -15.01 8.68
N VAL A 93 -11.05 -15.54 8.48
CA VAL A 93 -10.02 -15.07 7.55
C VAL A 93 -9.80 -16.07 6.40
N ILE A 94 -9.00 -15.71 5.40
CA ILE A 94 -8.62 -16.65 4.34
C ILE A 94 -7.64 -17.67 4.92
N ARG A 95 -8.08 -18.94 4.99
CA ARG A 95 -7.31 -20.08 5.52
C ARG A 95 -6.21 -20.54 4.55
N HIS A 96 -5.25 -19.65 4.32
CA HIS A 96 -4.06 -19.92 3.53
C HIS A 96 -2.85 -19.60 4.38
N ARG A 97 -2.20 -20.65 4.90
CA ARG A 97 -1.10 -20.56 5.87
C ARG A 97 -0.07 -19.49 5.51
N GLY A 98 0.51 -19.55 4.31
CA GLY A 98 1.55 -18.59 3.91
C GLY A 98 1.10 -17.12 3.89
N LYS A 99 -0.20 -16.85 3.67
CA LYS A 99 -0.74 -15.47 3.68
C LYS A 99 -0.88 -14.99 5.13
N LEU A 100 -1.31 -15.85 6.03
CA LEU A 100 -1.43 -15.54 7.45
C LEU A 100 -0.06 -15.36 8.10
N GLU A 101 0.89 -16.28 7.82
CA GLU A 101 2.29 -16.14 8.26
C GLU A 101 2.93 -14.85 7.73
N SER A 102 2.55 -14.41 6.52
CA SER A 102 3.09 -13.19 5.94
C SER A 102 2.75 -11.93 6.74
N VAL A 103 1.65 -11.88 7.49
CA VAL A 103 1.28 -10.71 8.30
C VAL A 103 2.30 -10.53 9.43
N ALA A 104 2.54 -11.56 10.22
CA ALA A 104 3.52 -11.54 11.30
C ALA A 104 4.96 -11.31 10.78
N HIS A 105 5.30 -11.91 9.63
CA HIS A 105 6.59 -11.68 8.99
C HIS A 105 6.75 -10.23 8.50
N ASN A 106 5.75 -9.68 7.84
CA ASN A 106 5.78 -8.31 7.34
C ASN A 106 5.82 -7.29 8.48
N ALA A 107 5.15 -7.57 9.61
CA ALA A 107 5.23 -6.74 10.81
C ALA A 107 6.69 -6.67 11.33
N ARG A 108 7.38 -7.81 11.42
CA ARG A 108 8.82 -7.85 11.76
C ARG A 108 9.69 -7.06 10.77
N CYS A 109 9.36 -7.07 9.48
CA CYS A 109 10.05 -6.22 8.49
C CYS A 109 9.83 -4.73 8.74
N VAL A 110 8.62 -4.30 9.13
CA VAL A 110 8.34 -2.90 9.51
C VAL A 110 9.12 -2.52 10.77
N LEU A 111 9.17 -3.39 11.78
CA LEU A 111 9.98 -3.16 12.97
C LEU A 111 11.47 -3.03 12.66
N ALA A 112 12.00 -3.89 11.79
CA ALA A 112 13.40 -3.79 11.36
C ALA A 112 13.71 -2.43 10.70
N MET A 113 12.76 -1.88 9.92
CA MET A 113 12.92 -0.53 9.35
C MET A 113 12.93 0.54 10.45
N ARG A 114 12.07 0.43 11.46
CA ARG A 114 12.06 1.33 12.62
C ARG A 114 13.39 1.26 13.38
N ASP A 115 13.92 0.05 13.58
CA ASP A 115 15.17 -0.20 14.32
C ASP A 115 16.42 0.32 13.58
N GLU A 116 16.41 0.31 12.25
CA GLU A 116 17.47 0.91 11.42
C GLU A 116 17.65 2.41 11.69
N HIS A 117 16.60 3.08 12.15
CA HIS A 117 16.55 4.52 12.41
C HIS A 117 16.30 4.86 13.89
N LYS A 118 16.59 3.94 14.82
CA LYS A 118 16.28 4.10 16.26
C LYS A 118 16.94 5.32 16.94
N ASP A 119 18.04 5.81 16.36
CA ASP A 119 18.80 6.96 16.87
C ASP A 119 18.38 8.28 16.18
N GLU A 120 17.41 8.23 15.28
CA GLU A 120 16.87 9.37 14.53
C GLU A 120 15.50 9.80 15.07
N VAL A 121 15.12 11.05 14.84
CA VAL A 121 13.76 11.52 15.12
C VAL A 121 12.83 10.90 14.07
N PRO A 122 11.77 10.17 14.47
CA PRO A 122 10.88 9.55 13.51
C PRO A 122 10.15 10.61 12.68
N PRO A 123 9.89 10.35 11.37
CA PRO A 123 9.00 11.17 10.56
C PRO A 123 7.62 11.26 11.21
N GLU A 124 6.87 12.32 10.87
CA GLU A 124 5.51 12.57 11.38
C GLU A 124 4.59 11.33 11.30
N HIS A 125 4.70 10.57 10.20
CA HIS A 125 3.83 9.43 9.91
C HIS A 125 4.52 8.07 10.09
N GLY A 126 5.80 8.05 10.49
CA GLY A 126 6.60 6.83 10.63
C GLY A 126 7.46 6.47 9.42
N TRP A 127 8.34 5.49 9.61
CA TRP A 127 9.38 5.14 8.64
C TRP A 127 8.87 4.27 7.50
N PHE A 128 7.85 3.45 7.75
CA PHE A 128 7.24 2.62 6.72
C PHE A 128 6.35 3.46 5.79
N ASP A 129 5.63 4.43 6.35
CA ASP A 129 4.92 5.47 5.61
C ASP A 129 5.86 6.23 4.68
N GLU A 130 6.91 6.84 5.24
CA GLU A 130 7.86 7.63 4.46
C GLU A 130 8.49 6.80 3.33
N PHE A 131 8.83 5.54 3.62
CA PHE A 131 9.33 4.62 2.63
C PHE A 131 8.34 4.38 1.49
N LEU A 132 7.06 4.07 1.77
CA LEU A 132 6.07 3.85 0.72
C LEU A 132 5.77 5.13 -0.08
N TRP A 133 5.66 6.27 0.59
CA TRP A 133 5.38 7.56 -0.04
C TRP A 133 6.57 8.10 -0.86
N SER A 134 7.80 7.66 -0.59
CA SER A 134 8.97 7.99 -1.41
C SER A 134 8.87 7.52 -2.87
N PHE A 135 8.04 6.52 -3.17
CA PHE A 135 7.83 6.05 -4.54
C PHE A 135 6.97 7.00 -5.40
N VAL A 136 6.44 8.06 -4.78
CA VAL A 136 5.68 9.14 -5.42
C VAL A 136 6.16 10.52 -4.92
N ASP A 137 7.40 10.62 -4.46
CA ASP A 137 8.01 11.88 -3.99
C ASP A 137 7.17 12.58 -2.90
N GLY A 138 6.49 11.79 -2.05
CA GLY A 138 5.66 12.29 -0.95
C GLY A 138 4.31 12.90 -1.38
N THR A 139 4.02 13.00 -2.69
CA THR A 139 2.83 13.66 -3.22
C THR A 139 2.03 12.70 -4.11
N PRO A 140 0.70 12.61 -3.99
CA PRO A 140 -0.10 11.75 -4.86
C PRO A 140 0.11 12.03 -6.35
N ARG A 141 0.26 10.98 -7.15
CA ARG A 141 0.29 11.10 -8.61
C ARG A 141 -1.11 11.02 -9.19
N LEU A 142 -1.59 12.12 -9.77
CA LEU A 142 -2.86 12.15 -10.48
C LEU A 142 -2.68 11.65 -11.92
N ASN A 143 -3.31 10.52 -12.25
CA ASN A 143 -3.37 10.03 -13.63
C ASN A 143 -4.58 10.61 -14.37
N ASP A 144 -4.59 10.56 -15.70
CA ASP A 144 -5.62 11.17 -16.55
C ASP A 144 -6.44 10.16 -17.38
N PHE A 145 -6.46 8.89 -16.94
CA PHE A 145 -7.20 7.81 -17.60
C PHE A 145 -8.66 8.20 -17.87
N GLU A 146 -9.12 8.01 -19.09
CA GLU A 146 -10.50 8.31 -19.49
C GLU A 146 -11.49 7.28 -18.95
N SER A 147 -11.02 6.06 -18.69
CA SER A 147 -11.83 4.96 -18.18
C SER A 147 -11.00 3.91 -17.44
N PHE A 148 -11.69 3.03 -16.72
CA PHE A 148 -11.08 1.90 -16.01
C PHE A 148 -10.26 0.98 -16.93
N GLN A 149 -10.64 0.83 -18.20
CA GLN A 149 -9.94 -0.02 -19.16
C GLN A 149 -8.53 0.47 -19.51
N GLN A 150 -8.23 1.74 -19.26
CA GLN A 150 -6.89 2.31 -19.48
C GLN A 150 -5.95 2.13 -18.27
N MET A 151 -6.49 1.77 -17.10
CA MET A 151 -5.69 1.58 -15.90
C MET A 151 -4.78 0.35 -16.05
N PRO A 152 -3.45 0.48 -15.87
CA PRO A 152 -2.55 -0.65 -15.97
C PRO A 152 -2.70 -1.58 -14.75
N CYS A 153 -2.22 -2.82 -14.87
CA CYS A 153 -2.16 -3.73 -13.72
C CYS A 153 -0.90 -3.51 -12.86
N GLU A 154 0.13 -2.84 -13.39
CA GLU A 154 1.38 -2.50 -12.71
C GLU A 154 2.04 -1.31 -13.42
N THR A 155 2.93 -0.61 -12.72
CA THR A 155 3.67 0.55 -13.24
C THR A 155 5.16 0.43 -12.91
N PRO A 156 6.04 1.21 -13.56
CA PRO A 156 7.45 1.26 -13.18
C PRO A 156 7.66 1.53 -11.68
N ALA A 157 6.84 2.40 -11.08
CA ALA A 157 6.88 2.72 -9.66
C ALA A 157 6.45 1.52 -8.80
N SER A 158 5.39 0.79 -9.17
CA SER A 158 4.95 -0.40 -8.41
C SER A 158 5.94 -1.57 -8.54
N ILE A 159 6.62 -1.71 -9.68
CA ILE A 159 7.71 -2.68 -9.89
C ILE A 159 8.88 -2.35 -8.97
N ALA A 160 9.27 -1.07 -8.90
CA ALA A 160 10.33 -0.59 -8.03
C ALA A 160 9.99 -0.81 -6.54
N MET A 161 8.75 -0.49 -6.14
CA MET A 161 8.25 -0.73 -4.79
C MET A 161 8.28 -2.22 -4.42
N SER A 162 7.76 -3.09 -5.29
CA SER A 162 7.81 -4.54 -5.12
C SER A 162 9.25 -5.04 -4.93
N LYS A 163 10.20 -4.56 -5.75
CA LYS A 163 11.61 -4.93 -5.63
C LYS A 163 12.20 -4.48 -4.28
N ALA A 164 11.91 -3.25 -3.86
CA ALA A 164 12.44 -2.67 -2.63
C ALA A 164 11.86 -3.30 -1.36
N LEU A 165 10.56 -3.64 -1.36
CA LEU A 165 9.91 -4.39 -0.30
C LEU A 165 10.47 -5.82 -0.21
N LYS A 166 10.61 -6.53 -1.34
CA LYS A 166 11.22 -7.87 -1.37
C LYS A 166 12.65 -7.86 -0.85
N ALA A 167 13.44 -6.83 -1.18
CA ALA A 167 14.81 -6.68 -0.68
C ALA A 167 14.87 -6.52 0.85
N ARG A 168 13.80 -6.00 1.47
CA ARG A 168 13.62 -5.91 2.93
C ARG A 168 12.96 -7.14 3.55
N GLY A 169 12.70 -8.17 2.74
CA GLY A 169 12.16 -9.45 3.19
C GLY A 169 10.65 -9.57 3.18
N PHE A 170 9.90 -8.50 2.85
CA PHE A 170 8.43 -8.54 2.80
C PHE A 170 7.92 -9.66 1.86
N LYS A 171 6.76 -10.23 2.20
CA LYS A 171 6.10 -11.33 1.50
C LYS A 171 4.75 -10.87 0.96
N PHE A 172 4.29 -11.53 -0.12
CA PHE A 172 3.06 -11.16 -0.84
C PHE A 172 3.05 -9.71 -1.36
N VAL A 173 4.19 -9.23 -1.85
CA VAL A 173 4.40 -7.86 -2.34
C VAL A 173 4.81 -7.86 -3.82
N GLY A 174 4.02 -8.52 -4.68
CA GLY A 174 4.25 -8.52 -6.13
C GLY A 174 3.92 -7.15 -6.78
N PRO A 175 4.42 -6.85 -7.99
CA PRO A 175 4.20 -5.54 -8.62
C PRO A 175 2.73 -5.13 -8.77
N LYS A 176 1.84 -6.09 -9.06
CA LYS A 176 0.38 -5.86 -9.11
C LYS A 176 -0.22 -5.55 -7.74
N ILE A 177 0.24 -6.24 -6.70
CA ILE A 177 -0.18 -6.01 -5.31
C ILE A 177 0.28 -4.61 -4.87
N CYS A 178 1.54 -4.25 -5.17
CA CYS A 178 2.05 -2.92 -4.89
C CYS A 178 1.28 -1.84 -5.66
N TYR A 179 0.89 -2.07 -6.92
CA TYR A 179 0.09 -1.08 -7.64
C TYR A 179 -1.30 -0.92 -7.04
N SER A 180 -1.95 -2.03 -6.67
CA SER A 180 -3.24 -1.98 -5.99
C SER A 180 -3.15 -1.27 -4.63
N LEU A 181 -2.08 -1.50 -3.86
CA LEU A 181 -1.77 -0.76 -2.64
C LEU A 181 -1.62 0.75 -2.93
N MET A 182 -0.85 1.12 -3.95
CA MET A 182 -0.64 2.52 -4.32
C MET A 182 -1.96 3.21 -4.66
N GLN A 183 -2.84 2.55 -5.42
CA GLN A 183 -4.17 3.06 -5.74
C GLN A 183 -5.03 3.19 -4.49
N ALA A 184 -5.08 2.15 -3.67
CA ALA A 184 -5.98 2.09 -2.53
C ALA A 184 -5.58 2.98 -1.36
N CYS A 185 -4.30 3.35 -1.25
CA CYS A 185 -3.78 4.30 -0.25
C CYS A 185 -3.62 5.73 -0.79
N GLY A 186 -4.03 6.00 -2.04
CA GLY A 186 -3.96 7.33 -2.63
C GLY A 186 -2.54 7.81 -2.96
N LEU A 187 -1.55 6.91 -3.09
CA LEU A 187 -0.25 7.26 -3.66
C LEU A 187 -0.40 7.59 -5.16
N VAL A 188 -1.32 6.90 -5.83
CA VAL A 188 -1.77 7.24 -7.18
C VAL A 188 -3.28 7.44 -7.16
N ILE A 189 -3.75 8.42 -7.92
CA ILE A 189 -5.16 8.72 -8.07
C ILE A 189 -5.59 8.27 -9.46
N ASP A 190 -6.19 7.09 -9.51
CA ASP A 190 -6.56 6.41 -10.76
C ASP A 190 -8.03 6.59 -11.11
N HIS A 191 -8.82 7.30 -10.30
CA HIS A 191 -10.20 7.62 -10.65
C HIS A 191 -10.28 8.20 -12.08
N PRO A 192 -11.20 7.73 -12.94
CA PRO A 192 -11.30 8.22 -14.30
C PRO A 192 -11.47 9.75 -14.36
N ARG A 193 -10.87 10.35 -15.39
CA ARG A 193 -10.86 11.78 -15.64
C ARG A 193 -12.28 12.34 -15.61
N GLY A 194 -12.47 13.43 -14.87
CA GLY A 194 -13.75 14.13 -14.75
C GLY A 194 -14.73 13.55 -13.72
N THR A 195 -14.41 12.44 -13.08
CA THR A 195 -15.17 11.96 -11.91
C THR A 195 -15.05 12.93 -10.73
N PRO A 196 -16.03 12.98 -9.81
CA PRO A 196 -15.97 13.85 -8.63
C PRO A 196 -14.67 13.66 -7.80
N GLU A 197 -14.22 12.43 -7.65
CA GLU A 197 -13.01 12.08 -6.90
C GLU A 197 -11.75 12.59 -7.62
N TRP A 198 -11.68 12.43 -8.94
CA TRP A 198 -10.59 12.97 -9.76
C TRP A 198 -10.53 14.51 -9.69
N LEU A 199 -11.68 15.17 -9.82
CA LEU A 199 -11.77 16.63 -9.74
C LEU A 199 -11.36 17.16 -8.36
N ARG A 200 -11.77 16.47 -7.29
CA ARG A 200 -11.36 16.79 -5.91
C ARG A 200 -9.84 16.65 -5.73
N ALA A 201 -9.26 15.55 -6.21
CA ALA A 201 -7.81 15.33 -6.15
C ALA A 201 -7.04 16.39 -6.94
N LYS A 202 -7.46 16.68 -8.18
CA LYS A 202 -6.87 17.74 -9.01
C LYS A 202 -6.86 19.08 -8.30
N LYS A 203 -8.00 19.49 -7.74
CA LYS A 203 -8.12 20.76 -7.01
C LYS A 203 -7.18 20.80 -5.79
N LYS A 204 -7.07 19.69 -5.05
CA LYS A 204 -6.18 19.60 -3.89
C LYS A 204 -4.72 19.77 -4.31
N LEU A 205 -4.28 19.04 -5.33
CA LEU A 205 -2.90 19.07 -5.82
C LEU A 205 -2.51 20.46 -6.36
N GLN A 206 -3.41 21.12 -7.10
CA GLN A 206 -3.20 22.49 -7.58
C GLN A 206 -3.12 23.53 -6.45
N ALA A 207 -3.79 23.29 -5.33
CA ALA A 207 -3.72 24.18 -4.16
C ALA A 207 -2.42 24.01 -3.36
N THR A 208 -1.76 22.86 -3.48
CA THR A 208 -0.48 22.55 -2.82
C THR A 208 0.75 22.85 -3.68
N GLU A 209 0.58 23.08 -4.99
CA GLU A 209 1.66 23.56 -5.85
C GLU A 209 2.03 25.01 -5.47
N PRO A 210 3.28 25.30 -5.06
CA PRO A 210 3.71 26.69 -4.91
C PRO A 210 3.61 27.38 -6.27
N ALA A 211 2.98 28.56 -6.30
CA ALA A 211 2.84 29.35 -7.52
C ALA A 211 4.23 29.62 -8.14
N GLY A 212 4.52 28.97 -9.27
CA GLY A 212 5.74 29.16 -10.05
C GLY A 212 6.74 28.01 -9.97
N ARG A 213 6.55 26.99 -10.80
CA ARG A 213 7.66 26.27 -11.45
C ARG A 213 7.37 26.22 -12.94
N ASP A 214 7.87 27.24 -13.65
CA ASP A 214 8.08 27.15 -15.08
C ASP A 214 9.09 26.01 -15.38
N GLU A 215 8.75 25.21 -16.38
CA GLU A 215 9.57 24.22 -17.10
C GLU A 215 10.46 23.27 -16.27
N ALA A 216 10.04 22.00 -16.17
CA ALA A 216 10.88 20.91 -15.69
C ALA A 216 12.10 20.70 -16.63
N PRO A 217 13.34 20.68 -16.13
CA PRO A 217 14.46 20.17 -16.91
C PRO A 217 14.41 18.63 -16.96
N GLU A 218 14.90 18.07 -18.06
CA GLU A 218 14.96 16.64 -18.37
C GLU A 218 15.44 15.75 -17.20
N PRO A 219 14.97 14.48 -17.12
CA PRO A 219 15.30 13.59 -16.02
C PRO A 219 16.80 13.29 -15.96
N ARG A 220 17.48 13.81 -14.94
CA ARG A 220 18.84 13.38 -14.59
C ARG A 220 18.81 11.92 -14.13
N ALA A 221 19.72 11.12 -14.69
CA ALA A 221 19.95 9.73 -14.32
C ALA A 221 20.09 9.59 -12.79
N THR A 222 19.20 8.79 -12.20
CA THR A 222 19.24 8.45 -10.78
C THR A 222 20.48 7.61 -10.49
N THR A 223 21.41 8.17 -9.72
CA THR A 223 22.50 7.40 -9.15
C THR A 223 21.93 6.63 -7.96
N PRO A 224 22.10 5.30 -7.86
CA PRO A 224 21.57 4.52 -6.75
C PRO A 224 22.25 4.92 -5.43
N PRO A 225 21.55 4.80 -4.28
CA PRO A 225 22.10 5.16 -2.98
C PRO A 225 23.33 4.29 -2.65
N PRO A 226 24.30 4.82 -1.88
CA PRO A 226 25.60 4.18 -1.69
C PRO A 226 25.45 2.83 -0.99
N THR A 227 26.00 1.78 -1.60
CA THR A 227 26.15 0.47 -0.97
C THR A 227 27.18 0.55 0.15
N LYS A 228 26.84 -0.05 1.31
CA LYS A 228 27.70 -0.10 2.51
C LYS A 228 29.12 -0.54 2.14
N ARG A 229 30.13 0.26 2.53
CA ARG A 229 31.56 -0.09 2.41
C ARG A 229 31.86 -1.39 3.16
N PRO A 230 32.68 -2.31 2.62
CA PRO A 230 33.11 -3.48 3.37
C PRO A 230 34.05 -3.07 4.52
N ARG A 231 33.82 -3.63 5.71
CA ARG A 231 34.71 -3.50 6.87
C ARG A 231 36.12 -3.97 6.49
N ARG A 232 37.10 -3.09 6.66
CA ARG A 232 38.53 -3.40 6.51
C ARG A 232 38.92 -4.42 7.59
N ALA A 233 39.38 -5.61 7.18
CA ALA A 233 40.00 -6.56 8.08
C ALA A 233 41.32 -5.96 8.60
N SER A 234 41.46 -5.85 9.92
CA SER A 234 42.71 -5.50 10.58
C SER A 234 43.68 -6.68 10.47
N ARG A 235 44.73 -6.56 9.67
CA ARG A 235 45.92 -7.42 9.80
C ARG A 235 46.66 -7.00 11.07
N ARG A 236 46.74 -7.90 12.04
CA ARG A 236 47.74 -7.82 13.12
C ARG A 236 49.10 -8.23 12.54
N HIS A 237 50.15 -7.53 12.93
CA HIS A 237 51.52 -8.04 12.98
C HIS A 237 51.78 -8.49 14.41
#